data_AF-A0A5D8ZJF1-F1
#
_entry.id   AF-A0A5D8ZJF1-F1
#
_cell.length_a   1.000
_cell.length_b   1.000
_cell.length_c   1.000
_cell.angle_alpha   90.00
_cell.angle_beta   90.00
_cell.angle_gamma   90.00
#
_symmetry.space_group_name_H-M   'P 1'
#
loop_
_entity.id
_entity.type
_entity.pdbx_description
1 polymer ?
#
loop_
_entity_poly.entity_id
_entity_poly.type
_entity_poly.pdbx_seq_one_letter_code
_entity_poly.pdbx_strand_id
1 'polypeptide(L)'
;MQKILLIIIGILLYNINSIKACTIFSCSRGEEVFVAANEDDTTPFTRIWYNPATKDRYASVCFGAPDMQIAAAMNEHGLFFDYAAANYDLSKLNLTNPYKSDIMWEVLGKCKNVKEAMVILKKYDYISQSQVLLADKEGNSILINPKGITEKKGNFQINSNCNMINGKLACRRPEIANEMLSGSKENNINFLKSILNKTHQEGELNTLYSTICDLKNGIIYVYLFHDYDTVYIIDLKTELKKGYRIENLADHFPLAFAYESFSKNHSLYLKESIFQEMKDKGTTTTADRYIAESETSKNKNLDPALLEVALQLIKYSWNEHNNGSMWDYWFSKPLGYEIIKQYKDSKIDTAEKLLKYLSAKDNIDPKLQNFMYEIIGFTTLVQGNKISAKEFYEKAISNPDQTYPVTMVRGKEMLKRINHLE
;
A
#
# COMPACT_ATOMS: atom_id res chain seq x y z
N MET A 1 23.54 -15.55 25.28
CA MET A 1 23.33 -14.08 25.22
C MET A 1 24.18 -13.51 24.08
N GLN A 2 23.68 -12.51 23.36
CA GLN A 2 24.33 -11.82 22.21
C GLN A 2 24.14 -12.34 20.75
N LYS A 3 23.25 -13.29 20.45
CA LYS A 3 22.91 -13.66 19.04
C LYS A 3 21.42 -13.79 18.69
N ILE A 4 20.50 -13.32 19.55
CA ILE A 4 19.04 -13.39 19.31
C ILE A 4 18.46 -12.02 18.87
N LEU A 5 19.28 -10.97 18.77
CA LEU A 5 18.83 -9.59 18.53
C LEU A 5 19.07 -9.07 17.10
N LEU A 6 18.91 -9.91 16.06
CA LEU A 6 19.24 -9.51 14.68
C LEU A 6 18.17 -9.84 13.62
N ILE A 7 16.97 -10.29 14.01
CA ILE A 7 15.92 -10.65 13.04
C ILE A 7 14.64 -9.80 13.18
N ILE A 8 14.52 -8.92 14.18
CA ILE A 8 13.39 -7.98 14.32
C ILE A 8 13.82 -6.50 14.19
N ILE A 9 15.12 -6.24 14.01
CA ILE A 9 15.69 -4.90 13.75
C ILE A 9 16.21 -4.80 12.29
N GLY A 10 15.53 -5.48 11.36
CA GLY A 10 15.85 -5.43 9.93
C GLY A 10 15.14 -4.32 9.16
N ILE A 11 14.21 -3.57 9.77
CA ILE A 11 13.34 -2.61 9.06
C ILE A 11 13.48 -1.16 9.56
N LEU A 12 14.27 -0.89 10.61
CA LEU A 12 14.32 0.46 11.22
C LEU A 12 15.68 1.18 11.18
N LEU A 13 16.74 0.60 10.61
CA LEU A 13 18.01 1.31 10.35
C LEU A 13 18.71 0.82 9.06
N TYR A 14 17.96 0.65 7.98
CA TYR A 14 18.57 0.55 6.67
C TYR A 14 18.62 1.93 5.99
N ASN A 15 19.76 2.60 6.15
CA ASN A 15 20.29 3.45 5.08
C ASN A 15 20.89 2.52 4.00
N ILE A 16 20.08 1.68 3.37
CA ILE A 16 20.36 1.30 1.98
C ILE A 16 19.75 2.44 1.19
N ASN A 17 20.55 3.11 0.38
CA ASN A 17 20.03 3.74 -0.82
C ASN A 17 19.48 2.61 -1.70
N SER A 18 18.31 2.07 -1.33
CA SER A 18 17.55 1.17 -2.18
C SER A 18 17.27 1.97 -3.44
N ILE A 19 17.91 1.55 -4.52
CA ILE A 19 17.59 1.97 -5.87
C ILE A 19 16.14 1.55 -6.02
N LYS A 20 15.22 2.51 -5.94
CA LYS A 20 13.79 2.31 -6.21
C LYS A 20 13.54 2.96 -7.54
N ALA A 21 12.94 2.23 -8.47
CA ALA A 21 12.94 2.64 -9.85
C ALA A 21 11.60 2.28 -10.54
N CYS A 22 10.43 2.68 -10.07
CA CYS A 22 9.24 2.74 -10.92
C CYS A 22 9.47 3.65 -12.16
N THR A 23 8.81 3.34 -13.27
CA THR A 23 8.74 4.23 -14.46
C THR A 23 7.29 4.38 -14.83
N ILE A 24 6.78 5.62 -14.79
CA ILE A 24 5.38 5.95 -15.04
C ILE A 24 5.34 7.01 -16.14
N PHE A 25 4.44 6.88 -17.10
CA PHE A 25 4.27 7.90 -18.14
C PHE A 25 2.82 8.03 -18.58
N SER A 26 2.35 9.28 -18.71
CA SER A 26 1.08 9.61 -19.34
C SER A 26 1.32 9.98 -20.80
N CYS A 27 0.40 9.60 -21.69
CA CYS A 27 0.41 10.02 -23.09
C CYS A 27 -1.01 10.27 -23.61
N SER A 28 -1.22 11.45 -24.20
CA SER A 28 -2.45 11.85 -24.85
C SER A 28 -2.15 12.30 -26.28
N ARG A 29 -2.78 11.65 -27.27
CA ARG A 29 -2.66 11.94 -28.71
C ARG A 29 -4.00 11.72 -29.39
N GLY A 30 -4.60 12.79 -29.89
CA GLY A 30 -5.94 12.71 -30.46
C GLY A 30 -6.94 12.20 -29.42
N GLU A 31 -7.62 11.10 -29.73
CA GLU A 31 -8.58 10.50 -28.81
C GLU A 31 -7.96 9.50 -27.83
N GLU A 32 -6.72 9.07 -28.04
CA GLU A 32 -6.03 8.08 -27.22
C GLU A 32 -5.44 8.76 -25.97
N VAL A 33 -5.88 8.34 -24.78
CA VAL A 33 -5.40 8.88 -23.49
C VAL A 33 -5.07 7.72 -22.56
N PHE A 34 -3.78 7.51 -22.35
CA PHE A 34 -3.26 6.38 -21.60
C PHE A 34 -2.29 6.83 -20.52
N VAL A 35 -2.20 6.02 -19.48
CA VAL A 35 -1.05 6.01 -18.55
C VAL A 35 -0.47 4.60 -18.54
N ALA A 36 0.83 4.49 -18.41
CA ALA A 36 1.50 3.21 -18.28
C ALA A 36 2.56 3.29 -17.18
N ALA A 37 2.71 2.20 -16.42
CA ALA A 37 3.61 2.14 -15.28
C ALA A 37 4.29 0.78 -15.14
N ASN A 38 5.57 0.79 -14.75
CA ASN A 38 6.28 -0.34 -14.15
C ASN A 38 6.37 -0.10 -12.65
N GLU A 39 5.79 -0.99 -11.84
CA GLU A 39 5.90 -0.96 -10.38
C GLU A 39 7.04 -1.84 -9.89
N ASP A 40 8.01 -1.22 -9.23
CA ASP A 40 9.26 -1.87 -8.84
C ASP A 40 9.38 -1.96 -7.32
N ASP A 41 9.38 -3.18 -6.78
CA ASP A 41 9.57 -3.45 -5.34
C ASP A 41 10.29 -4.80 -5.13
N THR A 42 10.70 -5.04 -3.90
CA THR A 42 11.27 -6.31 -3.39
C THR A 42 10.20 -7.23 -2.78
N THR A 43 9.01 -6.71 -2.48
CA THR A 43 7.95 -7.41 -1.77
C THR A 43 6.94 -8.01 -2.76
N PRO A 44 6.84 -9.34 -2.90
CA PRO A 44 5.82 -9.94 -3.75
C PRO A 44 4.41 -9.72 -3.17
N PHE A 45 3.41 -10.35 -3.79
CA PHE A 45 2.04 -10.42 -3.27
C PHE A 45 1.24 -9.12 -3.36
N THR A 46 1.45 -8.33 -4.43
CA THR A 46 0.64 -7.15 -4.75
C THR A 46 -0.85 -7.42 -4.58
N ARG A 47 -1.54 -6.51 -3.89
CA ARG A 47 -2.99 -6.53 -3.74
C ARG A 47 -3.65 -5.65 -4.78
N ILE A 48 -4.80 -6.11 -5.24
CA ILE A 48 -5.78 -5.29 -5.94
C ILE A 48 -6.99 -5.19 -5.03
N TRP A 49 -7.53 -4.00 -4.83
CA TRP A 49 -8.81 -3.86 -4.16
C TRP A 49 -9.76 -2.95 -4.92
N TYR A 50 -11.01 -3.38 -4.92
CA TYR A 50 -12.11 -2.79 -5.68
C TYR A 50 -13.04 -2.10 -4.70
N ASN A 51 -13.24 -0.80 -4.88
CA ASN A 51 -14.03 0.04 -4.00
C ASN A 51 -15.26 0.52 -4.75
N PRO A 52 -16.46 -0.01 -4.48
CA PRO A 52 -17.70 0.54 -5.03
C PRO A 52 -17.89 2.01 -4.62
N ALA A 53 -18.68 2.73 -5.41
CA ALA A 53 -19.05 4.11 -5.08
C ALA A 53 -19.84 4.14 -3.77
N THR A 54 -19.61 5.18 -3.00
CA THR A 54 -20.40 5.50 -1.80
C THR A 54 -21.06 6.86 -1.99
N LYS A 55 -21.89 7.27 -1.02
CA LYS A 55 -22.49 8.60 -1.05
C LYS A 55 -21.46 9.73 -1.18
N ASP A 56 -20.29 9.55 -0.57
CA ASP A 56 -19.30 10.61 -0.41
C ASP A 56 -18.02 10.38 -1.23
N ARG A 57 -17.92 9.26 -1.97
CA ARG A 57 -16.70 8.86 -2.69
C ARG A 57 -17.01 8.11 -3.99
N TYR A 58 -16.27 8.44 -5.05
CA TYR A 58 -16.26 7.71 -6.31
C TYR A 58 -15.71 6.30 -6.17
N ALA A 59 -16.19 5.40 -7.01
CA ALA A 59 -15.70 4.05 -7.10
C ALA A 59 -14.26 4.03 -7.67
N SER A 60 -13.43 3.08 -7.24
CA SER A 60 -12.04 2.99 -7.68
C SER A 60 -11.47 1.58 -7.60
N VAL A 61 -10.44 1.34 -8.41
CA VAL A 61 -9.56 0.17 -8.32
C VAL A 61 -8.19 0.66 -7.89
N CYS A 62 -7.62 -0.02 -6.90
CA CYS A 62 -6.35 0.33 -6.30
C CYS A 62 -5.40 -0.86 -6.32
N PHE A 63 -4.11 -0.56 -6.46
CA PHE A 63 -3.00 -1.49 -6.40
C PHE A 63 -2.06 -1.08 -5.27
N GLY A 64 -1.44 -2.05 -4.62
CA GLY A 64 -0.50 -1.77 -3.55
C GLY A 64 0.18 -3.00 -2.97
N ALA A 65 1.11 -2.74 -2.06
CA ALA A 65 1.77 -3.78 -1.30
C ALA A 65 0.80 -4.49 -0.33
N PRO A 66 1.15 -5.67 0.19
CA PRO A 66 0.31 -6.39 1.16
C PRO A 66 -0.10 -5.55 2.38
N ASP A 67 0.67 -4.53 2.75
CA ASP A 67 0.35 -3.67 3.88
C ASP A 67 -0.82 -2.69 3.65
N MET A 68 -1.49 -2.77 2.48
CA MET A 68 -2.62 -1.93 2.08
C MET A 68 -2.28 -0.45 1.94
N GLN A 69 -1.00 -0.10 1.72
CA GLN A 69 -0.64 1.21 1.19
C GLN A 69 -0.94 1.26 -0.31
N ILE A 70 -1.56 2.36 -0.75
CA ILE A 70 -1.89 2.56 -2.16
C ILE A 70 -0.61 2.94 -2.91
N ALA A 71 -0.24 2.14 -3.91
CA ALA A 71 0.83 2.46 -4.84
C ALA A 71 0.28 3.19 -6.07
N ALA A 72 -0.80 2.66 -6.65
CA ALA A 72 -1.47 3.26 -7.80
C ALA A 72 -2.98 3.04 -7.72
N ALA A 73 -3.76 3.93 -8.35
CA ALA A 73 -5.20 3.76 -8.42
C ALA A 73 -5.82 4.48 -9.61
N MET A 74 -6.99 4.00 -10.04
CA MET A 74 -7.85 4.67 -11.01
C MET A 74 -9.30 4.66 -10.52
N ASN A 75 -9.97 5.81 -10.59
CA ASN A 75 -11.40 5.91 -10.28
C ASN A 75 -12.29 5.71 -11.52
N GLU A 76 -13.59 5.55 -11.29
CA GLU A 76 -14.61 5.35 -12.34
C GLU A 76 -14.72 6.48 -13.37
N HIS A 77 -14.08 7.63 -13.11
CA HIS A 77 -14.03 8.77 -14.01
C HIS A 77 -12.75 8.85 -14.85
N GLY A 78 -11.83 7.89 -14.68
CA GLY A 78 -10.56 7.86 -15.40
C GLY A 78 -9.49 8.79 -14.81
N LEU A 79 -9.65 9.21 -13.55
CA LEU A 79 -8.58 9.88 -12.80
C LEU A 79 -7.66 8.81 -12.21
N PHE A 80 -6.40 8.84 -12.64
CA PHE A 80 -5.36 7.90 -12.27
C PHE A 80 -4.26 8.61 -11.49
N PHE A 81 -3.71 7.95 -10.46
CA PHE A 81 -2.43 8.34 -9.89
C PHE A 81 -1.50 7.15 -9.64
N ASP A 82 -0.20 7.43 -9.58
CA ASP A 82 0.85 6.49 -9.21
C ASP A 82 2.04 7.20 -8.53
N TYR A 83 2.59 6.59 -7.49
CA TYR A 83 3.73 7.09 -6.72
C TYR A 83 5.07 6.57 -7.25
N ALA A 84 6.06 7.45 -7.34
CA ALA A 84 7.46 7.10 -7.49
C ALA A 84 8.28 7.62 -6.28
N ALA A 85 9.11 6.75 -5.69
CA ALA A 85 9.92 7.12 -4.51
C ALA A 85 11.03 8.16 -4.81
N ALA A 86 10.92 9.41 -4.36
CA ALA A 86 11.83 10.49 -4.79
C ALA A 86 12.80 10.98 -3.68
N ASN A 87 12.81 10.32 -2.51
CA ASN A 87 13.69 10.59 -1.37
C ASN A 87 13.76 12.07 -0.94
N TYR A 88 12.65 12.81 -1.01
CA TYR A 88 12.62 14.20 -0.56
C TYR A 88 12.88 14.30 0.96
N ASP A 89 13.77 15.22 1.33
CA ASP A 89 14.03 15.58 2.73
C ASP A 89 13.00 16.62 3.20
N LEU A 90 11.94 16.13 3.85
CA LEU A 90 10.84 16.96 4.34
C LEU A 90 11.29 17.94 5.44
N SER A 91 12.39 17.67 6.16
CA SER A 91 12.89 18.54 7.23
C SER A 91 13.43 19.88 6.71
N LYS A 92 13.72 19.96 5.40
CA LYS A 92 14.20 21.17 4.73
C LYS A 92 13.09 22.01 4.11
N LEU A 93 11.83 21.61 4.28
CA LEU A 93 10.68 22.27 3.67
C LEU A 93 9.83 22.94 4.74
N ASN A 94 9.28 24.11 4.40
CA ASN A 94 8.36 24.83 5.28
C ASN A 94 6.92 24.36 5.02
N LEU A 95 6.56 23.20 5.60
CA LEU A 95 5.24 22.58 5.46
C LEU A 95 4.39 22.98 6.68
N THR A 96 3.36 23.80 6.47
CA THR A 96 2.55 24.44 7.52
C THR A 96 1.10 23.96 7.54
N ASN A 97 0.60 23.42 6.43
CA ASN A 97 -0.77 22.93 6.28
C ASN A 97 -0.82 21.53 5.65
N PRO A 98 -0.24 20.50 6.30
CA PRO A 98 -0.32 19.13 5.79
C PRO A 98 -1.75 18.59 5.82
N TYR A 99 -2.11 17.79 4.81
CA TYR A 99 -3.31 16.96 4.91
C TYR A 99 -3.15 15.92 6.04
N LYS A 100 -4.23 15.62 6.76
CA LYS A 100 -4.20 14.78 7.98
C LYS A 100 -4.02 13.28 7.72
N SER A 101 -3.98 12.86 6.47
CA SER A 101 -3.82 11.48 5.98
C SER A 101 -3.11 11.53 4.62
N ASP A 102 -3.27 10.52 3.77
CA ASP A 102 -2.90 10.59 2.36
C ASP A 102 -3.90 11.45 1.57
N ILE A 103 -3.39 12.51 0.96
CA ILE A 103 -4.17 13.44 0.14
C ILE A 103 -4.61 12.83 -1.19
N MET A 104 -3.86 11.86 -1.74
CA MET A 104 -4.24 11.26 -3.02
C MET A 104 -5.47 10.38 -2.86
N TRP A 105 -5.63 9.73 -1.71
CA TRP A 105 -6.90 9.08 -1.37
C TRP A 105 -8.07 10.06 -1.43
N GLU A 106 -7.96 11.26 -0.87
CA GLU A 106 -9.01 12.27 -0.94
C GLU A 106 -9.30 12.72 -2.39
N VAL A 107 -8.24 12.97 -3.17
CA VAL A 107 -8.34 13.34 -4.59
C VAL A 107 -9.06 12.25 -5.39
N LEU A 108 -8.67 10.99 -5.25
CA LEU A 108 -9.25 9.86 -5.97
C LEU A 108 -10.75 9.70 -5.69
N GLY A 109 -11.15 9.90 -4.43
CA GLY A 109 -12.55 9.75 -4.01
C GLY A 109 -13.45 10.92 -4.39
N LYS A 110 -12.90 12.11 -4.63
CA LYS A 110 -13.72 13.34 -4.78
C LYS A 110 -13.54 14.08 -6.09
N CYS A 111 -12.56 13.73 -6.90
CA CYS A 111 -12.27 14.42 -8.16
C CYS A 111 -12.49 13.52 -9.37
N LYS A 112 -13.05 14.10 -10.44
CA LYS A 112 -13.24 13.42 -11.73
C LYS A 112 -12.05 13.60 -12.67
N ASN A 113 -11.30 14.70 -12.51
CA ASN A 113 -10.22 15.10 -13.40
C ASN A 113 -9.14 15.90 -12.64
N VAL A 114 -8.04 16.19 -13.33
CA VAL A 114 -6.88 16.93 -12.80
C VAL A 114 -7.28 18.35 -12.38
N LYS A 115 -8.22 18.99 -13.08
CA LYS A 115 -8.69 20.33 -12.74
C LYS A 115 -9.36 20.38 -11.37
N GLU A 116 -10.24 19.43 -11.07
CA GLU A 116 -10.85 19.29 -9.74
C GLU A 116 -9.79 18.94 -8.67
N ALA A 117 -8.87 18.02 -8.99
CA ALA A 117 -7.79 17.63 -8.08
C ALA A 117 -6.90 18.82 -7.69
N MET A 118 -6.59 19.71 -8.64
CA MET A 118 -5.79 20.91 -8.40
C MET A 118 -6.41 21.85 -7.36
N VAL A 119 -7.73 21.87 -7.21
CA VAL A 119 -8.41 22.66 -6.17
C VAL A 119 -8.06 22.13 -4.77
N ILE A 120 -8.04 20.81 -4.60
CA ILE A 120 -7.69 20.16 -3.33
C ILE A 120 -6.17 20.27 -3.08
N LEU A 121 -5.36 19.94 -4.09
CA LEU A 121 -3.91 19.88 -3.96
C LEU A 121 -3.27 21.25 -3.66
N LYS A 122 -3.86 22.36 -4.14
CA LYS A 122 -3.39 23.72 -3.82
C LYS A 122 -3.72 24.16 -2.40
N LYS A 123 -4.61 23.47 -1.70
CA LYS A 123 -5.03 23.82 -0.33
C LYS A 123 -4.07 23.26 0.72
N TYR A 124 -3.38 22.16 0.44
CA TYR A 124 -2.60 21.41 1.42
C TYR A 124 -1.17 21.18 0.97
N ASP A 125 -0.27 21.10 1.94
CA ASP A 125 1.11 20.73 1.69
C ASP A 125 1.23 19.23 1.43
N TYR A 126 1.95 18.88 0.37
CA TYR A 126 2.23 17.49 0.03
C TYR A 126 3.38 16.95 0.89
N ILE A 127 3.03 16.12 1.88
CA ILE A 127 3.94 15.61 2.91
C ILE A 127 4.36 14.15 2.72
N SER A 128 4.82 13.82 1.51
CA SER A 128 5.37 12.49 1.20
C SER A 128 6.74 12.62 0.56
N GLN A 129 7.63 11.65 0.82
CA GLN A 129 8.97 11.61 0.22
C GLN A 129 8.95 11.12 -1.24
N SER A 130 7.77 10.91 -1.80
CA SER A 130 7.53 10.45 -3.18
C SER A 130 7.21 11.62 -4.12
N GLN A 131 7.14 11.31 -5.40
CA GLN A 131 6.54 12.13 -6.45
C GLN A 131 5.38 11.36 -7.07
N VAL A 132 4.25 12.03 -7.29
CA VAL A 132 3.05 11.43 -7.90
C VAL A 132 2.90 11.89 -9.33
N LEU A 133 2.58 10.97 -10.24
CA LEU A 133 1.98 11.32 -11.52
C LEU A 133 0.47 11.16 -11.39
N LEU A 134 -0.28 12.24 -11.60
CA LEU A 134 -1.75 12.25 -11.66
C LEU A 134 -2.17 12.58 -13.09
N ALA A 135 -3.07 11.81 -13.68
CA ALA A 135 -3.57 12.04 -15.03
C ALA A 135 -5.08 11.75 -15.14
N ASP A 136 -5.74 12.37 -16.12
CA ASP A 136 -7.16 12.18 -16.37
C ASP A 136 -7.48 11.80 -17.82
N LYS A 137 -8.73 11.37 -18.05
CA LYS A 137 -9.26 11.01 -19.37
C LYS A 137 -9.33 12.16 -20.38
N GLU A 138 -9.21 13.41 -19.93
CA GLU A 138 -9.16 14.59 -20.78
C GLU A 138 -7.76 14.80 -21.37
N GLY A 139 -6.77 14.00 -20.91
CA GLY A 139 -5.39 14.06 -21.37
C GLY A 139 -4.53 15.04 -20.59
N ASN A 140 -5.04 15.59 -19.48
CA ASN A 140 -4.24 16.38 -18.57
C ASN A 140 -3.41 15.46 -17.69
N SER A 141 -2.21 15.90 -17.31
CA SER A 141 -1.48 15.28 -16.20
C SER A 141 -0.62 16.29 -15.47
N ILE A 142 -0.34 16.00 -14.21
CA ILE A 142 0.55 16.77 -13.35
C ILE A 142 1.51 15.85 -12.60
N LEU A 143 2.68 16.38 -12.29
CA LEU A 143 3.58 15.82 -11.28
C LEU A 143 3.41 16.59 -9.97
N ILE A 144 3.27 15.88 -8.86
CA ILE A 144 3.11 16.45 -7.53
C ILE A 144 4.27 15.97 -6.66
N ASN A 145 4.97 16.90 -6.03
CA ASN A 145 6.00 16.59 -5.06
C ASN A 145 6.05 17.68 -3.96
N PRO A 146 6.85 17.51 -2.90
CA PRO A 146 6.91 18.50 -1.81
C PRO A 146 7.41 19.90 -2.22
N LYS A 147 8.01 20.06 -3.42
CA LYS A 147 8.45 21.36 -3.96
C LYS A 147 7.39 22.04 -4.83
N GLY A 148 6.30 21.35 -5.18
CA GLY A 148 5.19 21.93 -5.93
C GLY A 148 4.61 20.99 -6.98
N ILE A 149 3.85 21.60 -7.90
CA ILE A 149 3.11 20.90 -8.95
C ILE A 149 3.63 21.33 -10.32
N THR A 150 3.86 20.36 -11.21
CA THR A 150 4.29 20.60 -12.60
C THR A 150 3.29 20.01 -13.59
N GLU A 151 2.64 20.87 -14.36
CA GLU A 151 1.70 20.46 -15.41
C GLU A 151 2.42 19.90 -16.65
N LYS A 152 1.82 18.90 -17.29
CA LYS A 152 2.30 18.33 -18.56
C LYS A 152 2.37 19.39 -19.64
N LYS A 153 3.49 19.39 -20.38
CA LYS A 153 3.65 20.17 -21.61
C LYS A 153 3.71 19.22 -22.79
N GLY A 154 2.87 19.46 -23.80
CA GLY A 154 2.77 18.61 -24.98
C GLY A 154 2.02 17.29 -24.72
N ASN A 155 2.40 16.25 -25.46
CA ASN A 155 1.60 15.04 -25.56
C ASN A 155 1.83 14.03 -24.43
N PHE A 156 3.00 14.05 -23.76
CA PHE A 156 3.34 13.06 -22.73
C PHE A 156 4.09 13.68 -21.54
N GLN A 157 4.07 13.00 -20.39
CA GLN A 157 4.82 13.36 -19.19
C GLN A 157 5.33 12.09 -18.51
N ILE A 158 6.57 12.12 -18.03
CA ILE A 158 7.24 10.95 -17.43
C ILE A 158 7.53 11.27 -15.96
N ASN A 159 7.27 10.30 -15.10
CA ASN A 159 7.68 10.25 -13.70
C ASN A 159 8.56 9.03 -13.47
N SER A 160 9.68 9.21 -12.76
CA SER A 160 10.46 8.10 -12.25
C SER A 160 11.22 8.51 -11.01
N ASN A 161 11.64 7.52 -10.24
CA ASN A 161 12.44 7.60 -9.02
C ASN A 161 13.92 7.29 -9.24
N CYS A 162 14.46 7.57 -10.43
CA CYS A 162 15.87 7.31 -10.67
C CYS A 162 16.75 8.19 -9.77
N ASN A 163 17.63 7.56 -8.99
CA ASN A 163 18.59 8.25 -8.14
C ASN A 163 19.50 9.18 -8.98
N MET A 164 19.91 10.29 -8.40
CA MET A 164 20.93 11.16 -8.98
C MET A 164 22.31 10.76 -8.43
N ILE A 165 23.21 10.32 -9.31
CA ILE A 165 24.61 10.03 -8.97
C ILE A 165 25.48 11.05 -9.71
N ASN A 166 26.24 11.87 -8.97
CA ASN A 166 27.13 12.90 -9.53
C ASN A 166 26.42 13.87 -10.50
N GLY A 167 25.17 14.25 -10.21
CA GLY A 167 24.39 15.15 -11.07
C GLY A 167 23.85 14.50 -12.35
N LYS A 168 23.99 13.18 -12.52
CA LYS A 168 23.38 12.41 -13.61
C LYS A 168 22.35 11.43 -13.08
N LEU A 169 21.34 11.15 -13.90
CA LEU A 169 20.37 10.11 -13.61
C LEU A 169 21.09 8.75 -13.60
N ALA A 170 20.97 8.00 -12.51
CA ALA A 170 21.62 6.69 -12.34
C ALA A 170 21.00 5.59 -13.21
N CYS A 171 19.94 5.91 -13.95
CA CYS A 171 19.14 4.93 -14.66
C CYS A 171 18.61 5.53 -15.97
N ARG A 172 18.70 4.77 -17.07
CA ARG A 172 18.31 5.18 -18.42
C ARG A 172 16.83 5.00 -18.74
N ARG A 173 16.04 4.38 -17.85
CA ARG A 173 14.64 4.01 -18.13
C ARG A 173 13.76 5.21 -18.53
N PRO A 174 13.85 6.39 -17.87
CA PRO A 174 13.11 7.57 -18.31
C PRO A 174 13.59 8.12 -19.65
N GLU A 175 14.89 8.01 -19.94
CA GLU A 175 15.46 8.42 -21.23
C GLU A 175 14.92 7.54 -22.35
N ILE A 176 14.91 6.21 -22.16
CA ILE A 176 14.36 5.24 -23.11
C ILE A 176 12.88 5.51 -23.35
N ALA A 177 12.08 5.69 -22.29
CA ALA A 177 10.67 6.03 -22.43
C ALA A 177 10.48 7.35 -23.19
N ASN A 178 11.29 8.38 -22.88
CA ASN A 178 11.24 9.67 -23.56
C ASN A 178 11.63 9.56 -25.05
N GLU A 179 12.70 8.84 -25.39
CA GLU A 179 13.15 8.62 -26.77
C GLU A 179 12.06 7.93 -27.60
N MET A 180 11.48 6.86 -27.06
CA MET A 180 10.40 6.13 -27.75
C MET A 180 9.15 7.00 -27.91
N LEU A 181 8.69 7.64 -26.84
CA LEU A 181 7.51 8.51 -26.89
C LEU A 181 7.74 9.68 -27.85
N SER A 182 8.85 10.41 -27.76
CA SER A 182 9.12 11.56 -28.64
C SER A 182 9.34 11.18 -30.11
N GLY A 183 9.91 10.00 -30.37
CA GLY A 183 10.21 9.48 -31.70
C GLY A 183 9.03 8.86 -32.46
N SER A 184 7.87 8.70 -31.82
CA SER A 184 6.68 8.09 -32.43
C SER A 184 5.45 8.98 -32.31
N LYS A 185 4.44 8.75 -33.16
CA LYS A 185 3.08 9.30 -33.03
C LYS A 185 2.06 8.29 -32.49
N GLU A 186 2.44 7.01 -32.38
CA GLU A 186 1.57 5.94 -31.87
C GLU A 186 1.25 6.16 -30.38
N ASN A 187 0.02 5.86 -29.96
CA ASN A 187 -0.37 5.85 -28.55
C ASN A 187 -1.39 4.73 -28.29
N ASN A 188 -1.00 3.49 -28.63
CA ASN A 188 -1.83 2.30 -28.45
C ASN A 188 -1.18 1.29 -27.48
N ILE A 189 -1.95 0.30 -27.05
CA ILE A 189 -1.52 -0.71 -26.06
C ILE A 189 -0.20 -1.38 -26.44
N ASN A 190 -0.01 -1.79 -27.71
CA ASN A 190 1.20 -2.49 -28.13
C ASN A 190 2.44 -1.60 -28.04
N PHE A 191 2.31 -0.33 -28.44
CA PHE A 191 3.40 0.62 -28.35
C PHE A 191 3.79 0.89 -26.89
N LEU A 192 2.82 1.17 -26.01
CA LEU A 192 3.08 1.42 -24.58
C LEU A 192 3.64 0.17 -23.89
N LYS A 193 3.14 -1.02 -24.23
CA LYS A 193 3.69 -2.31 -23.78
C LYS A 193 5.15 -2.48 -24.18
N SER A 194 5.53 -2.09 -25.39
CA SER A 194 6.93 -2.15 -25.83
C SER A 194 7.86 -1.22 -25.03
N ILE A 195 7.35 -0.07 -24.59
CA ILE A 195 8.09 0.85 -23.71
C ILE A 195 8.25 0.23 -22.32
N LEU A 196 7.18 -0.32 -21.75
CA LEU A 196 7.23 -0.99 -20.45
C LEU A 196 8.22 -2.15 -20.47
N ASN A 197 8.16 -2.99 -21.51
CA ASN A 197 9.09 -4.09 -21.69
C ASN A 197 10.56 -3.62 -21.84
N LYS A 198 10.81 -2.46 -22.44
CA LYS A 198 12.18 -1.90 -22.50
C LYS A 198 12.64 -1.19 -21.22
N THR A 199 11.72 -0.90 -20.31
CA THR A 199 11.98 -0.09 -19.11
C THR A 199 11.66 -0.83 -17.81
N HIS A 200 11.42 -2.14 -17.86
CA HIS A 200 11.30 -2.96 -16.66
C HIS A 200 12.67 -3.19 -16.02
N GLN A 201 12.67 -3.61 -14.76
CA GLN A 201 13.89 -3.89 -14.02
C GLN A 201 13.92 -5.32 -13.53
N GLU A 202 15.02 -6.03 -13.75
CA GLU A 202 15.28 -7.35 -13.19
C GLU A 202 16.38 -7.27 -12.11
N GLY A 203 16.37 -8.16 -11.13
CA GLY A 203 17.44 -8.28 -10.13
C GLY A 203 16.91 -8.36 -8.69
N GLU A 204 17.53 -7.62 -7.76
CA GLU A 204 17.05 -7.57 -6.37
C GLU A 204 15.75 -6.76 -6.24
N LEU A 205 15.66 -5.62 -6.95
CA LEU A 205 14.43 -4.86 -7.13
C LEU A 205 13.87 -5.20 -8.52
N ASN A 206 12.71 -5.85 -8.56
CA ASN A 206 12.07 -6.30 -9.79
C ASN A 206 10.84 -5.45 -10.10
N THR A 207 10.54 -5.26 -11.38
CA THR A 207 9.18 -4.84 -11.79
C THR A 207 8.21 -5.99 -11.48
N LEU A 208 7.41 -5.81 -10.42
CA LEU A 208 6.46 -6.81 -9.95
C LEU A 208 5.29 -6.94 -10.91
N TYR A 209 4.82 -5.82 -11.44
CA TYR A 209 3.78 -5.76 -12.44
C TYR A 209 3.91 -4.49 -13.27
N SER A 210 3.31 -4.53 -14.46
CA SER A 210 3.15 -3.35 -15.30
C SER A 210 1.69 -3.10 -15.58
N THR A 211 1.28 -1.84 -15.65
CA THR A 211 -0.07 -1.45 -16.03
C THR A 211 -0.08 -0.57 -17.26
N ILE A 212 -1.13 -0.69 -18.08
CA ILE A 212 -1.54 0.31 -19.06
C ILE A 212 -3.00 0.62 -18.77
N CYS A 213 -3.29 1.86 -18.41
CA CYS A 213 -4.62 2.36 -18.08
C CYS A 213 -5.17 3.16 -19.27
N ASP A 214 -6.23 2.65 -19.89
CA ASP A 214 -7.09 3.42 -20.81
C ASP A 214 -8.01 4.31 -19.98
N LEU A 215 -7.64 5.58 -19.85
CA LEU A 215 -8.33 6.51 -18.97
C LEU A 215 -9.73 6.86 -19.49
N LYS A 216 -9.96 6.79 -20.81
CA LYS A 216 -11.27 7.09 -21.40
C LYS A 216 -12.25 5.95 -21.25
N ASN A 217 -11.79 4.74 -21.51
CA ASN A 217 -12.65 3.56 -21.50
C ASN A 217 -12.74 2.90 -20.11
N GLY A 218 -11.88 3.30 -19.17
CA GLY A 218 -11.88 2.73 -17.82
C GLY A 218 -11.40 1.28 -17.80
N ILE A 219 -10.35 0.98 -18.60
CA ILE A 219 -9.78 -0.35 -18.73
C ILE A 219 -8.33 -0.33 -18.24
N ILE A 220 -7.94 -1.32 -17.44
CA ILE A 220 -6.56 -1.52 -17.00
C ILE A 220 -6.06 -2.85 -17.56
N TYR A 221 -4.97 -2.79 -18.33
CA TYR A 221 -4.24 -3.96 -18.79
C TYR A 221 -3.08 -4.18 -17.83
N VAL A 222 -3.02 -5.35 -17.19
CA VAL A 222 -2.00 -5.70 -16.20
C VAL A 222 -1.15 -6.86 -16.71
N TYR A 223 0.16 -6.73 -16.53
CA TYR A 223 1.17 -7.74 -16.85
C TYR A 223 1.94 -8.06 -15.57
N LEU A 224 2.20 -9.33 -15.31
CA LEU A 224 2.86 -9.77 -14.07
C LEU A 224 4.33 -10.12 -14.35
N PHE A 225 5.24 -9.59 -13.54
CA PHE A 225 6.63 -10.04 -13.43
C PHE A 225 7.35 -10.23 -14.78
N HIS A 226 7.38 -9.14 -15.57
CA HIS A 226 8.02 -9.06 -16.90
C HIS A 226 7.42 -9.96 -18.00
N ASP A 227 6.33 -10.69 -17.72
CA ASP A 227 5.56 -11.40 -18.74
C ASP A 227 4.60 -10.43 -19.44
N TYR A 228 5.01 -9.98 -20.64
CA TYR A 228 4.20 -9.11 -21.50
C TYR A 228 3.35 -9.86 -22.53
N ASP A 229 3.32 -11.19 -22.47
CA ASP A 229 2.51 -12.04 -23.35
C ASP A 229 1.18 -12.42 -22.67
N THR A 230 1.17 -12.56 -21.35
CA THR A 230 -0.05 -12.79 -20.57
C THR A 230 -0.62 -11.49 -20.01
N VAL A 231 -1.89 -11.20 -20.32
CA VAL A 231 -2.58 -9.99 -19.84
C VAL A 231 -3.78 -10.31 -18.98
N TYR A 232 -3.88 -9.64 -17.83
CA TYR A 232 -5.09 -9.56 -17.04
C TYR A 232 -5.79 -8.22 -17.33
N ILE A 233 -7.05 -8.26 -17.76
CA ILE A 233 -7.81 -7.07 -18.14
C ILE A 233 -8.87 -6.77 -17.08
N ILE A 234 -8.82 -5.56 -16.54
CA ILE A 234 -9.77 -5.04 -15.57
C ILE A 234 -10.63 -3.98 -16.25
N ASP A 235 -11.90 -4.28 -16.46
CA ASP A 235 -12.92 -3.29 -16.83
C ASP A 235 -13.52 -2.73 -15.54
N LEU A 236 -13.25 -1.46 -15.23
CA LEU A 236 -13.71 -0.83 -13.98
C LEU A 236 -15.23 -0.93 -13.82
N LYS A 237 -15.99 -0.67 -14.88
CA LYS A 237 -17.46 -0.65 -14.83
C LYS A 237 -18.02 -2.04 -14.52
N THR A 238 -17.38 -3.09 -15.04
CA THR A 238 -17.79 -4.47 -14.79
C THR A 238 -17.35 -4.93 -13.40
N GLU A 239 -16.10 -4.67 -13.04
CA GLU A 239 -15.52 -5.15 -11.79
C GLU A 239 -16.08 -4.44 -10.55
N LEU A 240 -16.38 -3.14 -10.63
CA LEU A 240 -16.90 -2.38 -9.48
C LEU A 240 -18.35 -2.75 -9.12
N LYS A 241 -19.11 -3.35 -10.06
CA LYS A 241 -20.46 -3.88 -9.79
C LYS A 241 -20.45 -5.13 -8.92
N LYS A 242 -19.32 -5.84 -8.82
CA LYS A 242 -19.20 -7.06 -8.01
C LYS A 242 -19.06 -6.76 -6.52
N GLY A 243 -19.06 -5.49 -6.13
CA GLY A 243 -18.93 -5.08 -4.75
C GLY A 243 -17.46 -4.97 -4.31
N TYR A 244 -17.29 -4.65 -3.03
CA TYR A 244 -15.99 -4.53 -2.41
C TYR A 244 -15.29 -5.88 -2.34
N ARG A 245 -14.00 -5.91 -2.66
CA ARG A 245 -13.15 -7.08 -2.47
C ARG A 245 -11.68 -6.72 -2.56
N ILE A 246 -10.84 -7.58 -1.97
CA ILE A 246 -9.39 -7.57 -2.09
C ILE A 246 -8.98 -8.90 -2.74
N GLU A 247 -8.08 -8.83 -3.71
CA GLU A 247 -7.53 -9.98 -4.42
C GLU A 247 -6.00 -9.90 -4.43
N ASN A 248 -5.35 -11.07 -4.53
CA ASN A 248 -3.92 -11.13 -4.83
C ASN A 248 -3.75 -11.05 -6.35
N LEU A 249 -2.92 -10.12 -6.82
CA LEU A 249 -2.73 -9.91 -8.26
C LEU A 249 -2.26 -11.19 -8.96
N ALA A 250 -1.38 -11.95 -8.32
CA ALA A 250 -0.80 -13.16 -8.91
C ALA A 250 -1.82 -14.28 -9.16
N ASP A 251 -2.97 -14.27 -8.47
CA ASP A 251 -4.03 -15.29 -8.65
C ASP A 251 -4.70 -15.19 -10.04
N HIS A 252 -4.51 -14.08 -10.76
CA HIS A 252 -5.07 -13.84 -12.10
C HIS A 252 -4.17 -14.30 -13.25
N PHE A 253 -3.00 -14.86 -12.94
CA PHE A 253 -2.01 -15.28 -13.91
C PHE A 253 -1.72 -16.78 -13.81
N PRO A 254 -1.30 -17.43 -14.92
CA PRO A 254 -0.78 -18.78 -14.85
C PRO A 254 0.46 -18.82 -13.96
N LEU A 255 0.67 -19.97 -13.31
CA LEU A 255 1.86 -20.18 -12.48
C LEU A 255 3.12 -20.07 -13.34
N ALA A 256 3.99 -19.12 -12.99
CA ALA A 256 5.30 -18.94 -13.59
C ALA A 256 6.39 -19.28 -12.57
N PHE A 257 7.32 -20.16 -12.95
CA PHE A 257 8.41 -20.59 -12.06
C PHE A 257 9.25 -19.42 -11.52
N ALA A 258 9.48 -18.38 -12.34
CA ALA A 258 10.24 -17.21 -11.93
C ALA A 258 9.56 -16.44 -10.79
N TYR A 259 8.26 -16.14 -10.91
CA TYR A 259 7.49 -15.47 -9.86
C TYR A 259 7.31 -16.36 -8.62
N GLU A 260 7.09 -17.66 -8.81
CA GLU A 260 6.98 -18.62 -7.72
C GLU A 260 8.28 -18.69 -6.90
N SER A 261 9.43 -18.75 -7.57
CA SER A 261 10.75 -18.74 -6.92
C SER A 261 11.00 -17.43 -6.17
N PHE A 262 10.71 -16.29 -6.80
CA PHE A 262 10.82 -14.96 -6.18
C PHE A 262 9.96 -14.86 -4.92
N SER A 263 8.68 -15.26 -5.01
CA SER A 263 7.72 -15.17 -3.91
C SER A 263 8.02 -16.13 -2.76
N LYS A 264 8.40 -17.38 -3.04
CA LYS A 264 8.74 -18.39 -2.02
C LYS A 264 9.93 -18.03 -1.15
N ASN A 265 10.88 -17.26 -1.69
CA ASN A 265 12.06 -16.82 -0.96
C ASN A 265 11.82 -15.60 -0.06
N HIS A 266 10.63 -14.98 -0.14
CA HIS A 266 10.30 -13.82 0.66
C HIS A 266 9.82 -14.22 2.07
N SER A 267 10.16 -13.42 3.09
CA SER A 267 9.82 -13.68 4.50
C SER A 267 8.31 -13.76 4.76
N LEU A 268 7.51 -13.05 3.96
CA LEU A 268 6.04 -13.06 4.05
C LEU A 268 5.40 -14.31 3.42
N TYR A 269 6.14 -15.19 2.76
CA TYR A 269 5.55 -16.36 2.07
C TYR A 269 4.76 -17.28 3.02
N LEU A 270 5.23 -17.48 4.25
CA LEU A 270 4.51 -18.28 5.24
C LEU A 270 3.17 -17.63 5.62
N LYS A 271 3.15 -16.30 5.82
CA LYS A 271 1.92 -15.53 6.07
C LYS A 271 0.93 -15.69 4.90
N GLU A 272 1.41 -15.57 3.66
CA GLU A 272 0.57 -15.74 2.46
C GLU A 272 0.04 -17.17 2.31
N SER A 273 0.84 -18.18 2.65
CA SER A 273 0.42 -19.58 2.67
C SER A 273 -0.69 -19.83 3.71
N ILE A 274 -0.60 -19.20 4.88
CA ILE A 274 -1.67 -19.22 5.89
C ILE A 274 -2.95 -18.57 5.32
N PHE A 275 -2.84 -17.42 4.63
CA PHE A 275 -3.99 -16.77 4.01
C PHE A 275 -4.65 -17.59 2.90
N GLN A 276 -3.86 -18.31 2.12
CA GLN A 276 -4.39 -19.25 1.14
C GLN A 276 -5.21 -20.35 1.83
N GLU A 277 -4.70 -20.92 2.94
CA GLU A 277 -5.47 -21.89 3.72
C GLU A 277 -6.72 -21.27 4.36
N MET A 278 -6.67 -20.01 4.83
CA MET A 278 -7.83 -19.30 5.34
C MET A 278 -8.93 -19.14 4.29
N LYS A 279 -8.56 -18.89 3.02
CA LYS A 279 -9.49 -18.82 1.88
C LYS A 279 -10.18 -20.17 1.65
N ASP A 280 -9.45 -21.27 1.80
CA ASP A 280 -9.93 -22.62 1.49
C ASP A 280 -10.71 -23.27 2.65
N LYS A 281 -10.27 -23.06 3.90
CA LYS A 281 -10.77 -23.77 5.10
C LYS A 281 -11.47 -22.85 6.10
N GLY A 282 -11.46 -21.55 5.87
CA GLY A 282 -12.02 -20.54 6.77
C GLY A 282 -11.00 -19.96 7.74
N THR A 283 -11.15 -18.65 8.00
CA THR A 283 -10.23 -17.83 8.80
C THR A 283 -10.03 -18.35 10.22
N THR A 284 -11.12 -18.56 10.97
CA THR A 284 -11.06 -18.99 12.38
C THR A 284 -10.51 -20.41 12.51
N THR A 285 -11.00 -21.36 11.69
CA THR A 285 -10.52 -22.75 11.68
C THR A 285 -9.01 -22.83 11.45
N THR A 286 -8.51 -22.04 10.50
CA THR A 286 -7.09 -22.01 10.16
C THR A 286 -6.26 -21.38 11.28
N ALA A 287 -6.73 -20.28 11.87
CA ALA A 287 -6.05 -19.66 13.02
C ALA A 287 -5.91 -20.62 14.20
N ASP A 288 -6.96 -21.38 14.51
CA ASP A 288 -6.98 -22.34 15.62
C ASP A 288 -5.98 -23.47 15.40
N ARG A 289 -5.91 -23.98 14.16
CA ARG A 289 -4.92 -24.99 13.77
C ARG A 289 -3.48 -24.48 13.96
N TYR A 290 -3.19 -23.26 13.52
CA TYR A 290 -1.83 -22.72 13.63
C TYR A 290 -1.44 -22.29 15.05
N ILE A 291 -2.41 -21.92 15.90
CA ILE A 291 -2.17 -21.75 17.33
C ILE A 291 -1.73 -23.08 17.95
N ALA A 292 -2.46 -24.16 17.70
CA ALA A 292 -2.09 -25.49 18.21
C ALA A 292 -0.72 -25.97 17.66
N GLU A 293 -0.42 -25.65 16.40
CA GLU A 293 0.90 -25.93 15.80
C GLU A 293 2.01 -25.12 16.50
N SER A 294 1.79 -23.83 16.76
CA SER A 294 2.75 -22.94 17.42
C SER A 294 3.13 -23.37 18.85
N GLU A 295 2.23 -24.05 19.57
CA GLU A 295 2.50 -24.57 20.91
C GLU A 295 3.56 -25.69 20.92
N THR A 296 3.66 -26.44 19.83
CA THR A 296 4.51 -27.64 19.74
C THR A 296 5.64 -27.51 18.73
N SER A 297 5.54 -26.54 17.81
CA SER A 297 6.45 -26.38 16.69
C SER A 297 7.80 -25.82 17.10
N LYS A 298 8.86 -26.35 16.48
CA LYS A 298 10.22 -25.78 16.54
C LYS A 298 10.47 -24.74 15.45
N ASN A 299 9.46 -24.46 14.60
CA ASN A 299 9.58 -23.47 13.53
C ASN A 299 9.53 -22.05 14.11
N LYS A 300 10.71 -21.44 14.23
CA LYS A 300 10.88 -20.08 14.76
C LYS A 300 10.19 -18.98 13.92
N ASN A 301 9.79 -19.30 12.68
CA ASN A 301 9.12 -18.35 11.78
C ASN A 301 7.60 -18.36 11.94
N LEU A 302 7.02 -19.32 12.66
CA LEU A 302 5.57 -19.44 12.78
C LEU A 302 4.96 -18.30 13.61
N ASP A 303 5.50 -17.98 14.79
CA ASP A 303 4.98 -16.89 15.63
C ASP A 303 5.05 -15.51 14.93
N PRO A 304 6.18 -15.13 14.29
CA PRO A 304 6.21 -13.93 13.47
C PRO A 304 5.17 -13.95 12.33
N ALA A 305 5.00 -15.08 11.65
CA ALA A 305 3.99 -15.19 10.59
C ALA A 305 2.56 -15.03 11.14
N LEU A 306 2.26 -15.57 12.31
CA LEU A 306 0.95 -15.41 12.96
C LEU A 306 0.68 -13.97 13.40
N LEU A 307 1.72 -13.26 13.86
CA LEU A 307 1.62 -11.83 14.13
C LEU A 307 1.29 -11.05 12.84
N GLU A 308 2.00 -11.35 11.75
CA GLU A 308 1.74 -10.72 10.45
C GLU A 308 0.33 -11.05 9.92
N VAL A 309 -0.18 -12.27 10.14
CA VAL A 309 -1.56 -12.65 9.82
C VAL A 309 -2.55 -11.80 10.63
N ALA A 310 -2.34 -11.63 11.93
CA ALA A 310 -3.21 -10.82 12.77
C ALA A 310 -3.23 -9.35 12.28
N LEU A 311 -2.06 -8.76 12.02
CA LEU A 311 -1.95 -7.40 11.51
C LEU A 311 -2.62 -7.24 10.14
N GLN A 312 -2.46 -8.22 9.25
CA GLN A 312 -3.07 -8.19 7.93
C GLN A 312 -4.60 -8.32 7.96
N LEU A 313 -5.14 -9.15 8.86
CA LEU A 313 -6.60 -9.25 9.08
C LEU A 313 -7.18 -7.91 9.55
N ILE A 314 -6.47 -7.18 10.43
CA ILE A 314 -6.86 -5.83 10.86
C ILE A 314 -6.83 -4.87 9.68
N LYS A 315 -5.78 -4.89 8.85
CA LYS A 315 -5.67 -4.06 7.64
C LYS A 315 -6.81 -4.32 6.66
N TYR A 316 -7.15 -5.59 6.40
CA TYR A 316 -8.27 -5.95 5.52
C TYR A 316 -9.62 -5.48 6.07
N SER A 317 -9.86 -5.70 7.36
CA SER A 317 -11.09 -5.24 8.00
C SER A 317 -11.20 -3.71 7.98
N TRP A 318 -10.11 -3.01 8.33
CA TRP A 318 -10.08 -1.55 8.26
C TRP A 318 -10.37 -1.04 6.86
N ASN A 319 -9.70 -1.60 5.85
CA ASN A 319 -9.86 -1.20 4.46
C ASN A 319 -11.32 -1.34 3.99
N GLU A 320 -11.96 -2.47 4.31
CA GLU A 320 -13.36 -2.74 3.98
C GLU A 320 -14.31 -1.73 4.63
N HIS A 321 -14.16 -1.49 5.94
CA HIS A 321 -15.04 -0.60 6.70
C HIS A 321 -14.74 0.89 6.48
N ASN A 322 -13.62 1.24 5.84
CA ASN A 322 -13.21 2.60 5.53
C ASN A 322 -13.08 2.87 4.03
N ASN A 323 -13.90 2.18 3.23
CA ASN A 323 -14.10 2.44 1.80
C ASN A 323 -12.83 2.30 0.94
N GLY A 324 -11.86 1.48 1.35
CA GLY A 324 -10.61 1.26 0.62
C GLY A 324 -9.41 2.05 1.13
N SER A 325 -9.55 2.81 2.23
CA SER A 325 -8.44 3.58 2.81
C SER A 325 -7.40 2.68 3.48
N MET A 326 -6.16 3.15 3.55
CA MET A 326 -5.14 2.50 4.36
C MET A 326 -5.45 2.62 5.85
N TRP A 327 -4.87 1.72 6.65
CA TRP A 327 -4.96 1.78 8.10
C TRP A 327 -4.07 2.90 8.67
N ASP A 328 -4.58 4.14 8.64
CA ASP A 328 -3.85 5.35 9.05
C ASP A 328 -3.23 5.29 10.45
N TYR A 329 -3.86 4.53 11.36
CA TYR A 329 -3.32 4.27 12.70
C TYR A 329 -1.96 3.55 12.66
N TRP A 330 -1.77 2.64 11.70
CA TRP A 330 -0.50 1.95 11.47
C TRP A 330 0.63 2.96 11.20
N PHE A 331 0.32 3.99 10.41
CA PHE A 331 1.26 5.04 10.01
C PHE A 331 1.28 6.26 10.94
N SER A 332 0.59 6.18 12.09
CA SER A 332 0.48 7.29 13.05
C SER A 332 -0.03 8.60 12.44
N LYS A 333 -0.86 8.51 11.39
CA LYS A 333 -1.45 9.68 10.74
C LYS A 333 -2.55 10.26 11.64
N PRO A 334 -2.72 11.60 11.69
CA PRO A 334 -3.73 12.22 12.55
C PRO A 334 -5.16 11.65 12.43
N LEU A 335 -5.62 11.32 11.22
CA LEU A 335 -6.94 10.68 11.03
C LEU A 335 -7.01 9.24 11.54
N GLY A 336 -5.88 8.56 11.69
CA GLY A 336 -5.81 7.18 12.20
C GLY A 336 -6.27 7.03 13.65
N TYR A 337 -6.28 8.13 14.41
CA TYR A 337 -6.76 8.17 15.79
C TYR A 337 -8.25 8.55 15.89
N GLU A 338 -8.92 8.84 14.77
CA GLU A 338 -10.33 9.19 14.72
C GLU A 338 -11.18 7.93 14.50
N ILE A 339 -11.32 7.10 15.54
CA ILE A 339 -12.21 5.92 15.50
C ILE A 339 -13.65 6.39 15.75
N ILE A 340 -14.28 6.91 14.71
CA ILE A 340 -15.62 7.53 14.78
C ILE A 340 -16.73 6.46 14.71
N LYS A 341 -16.52 5.39 13.92
CA LYS A 341 -17.50 4.33 13.70
C LYS A 341 -16.97 2.99 14.21
N GLN A 342 -17.68 2.44 15.19
CA GLN A 342 -17.42 1.09 15.68
C GLN A 342 -18.09 0.07 14.75
N TYR A 343 -17.44 -1.08 14.59
CA TYR A 343 -17.97 -2.18 13.78
C TYR A 343 -17.54 -3.54 14.33
N LYS A 344 -18.30 -4.57 13.97
CA LYS A 344 -17.98 -5.97 14.28
C LYS A 344 -17.53 -6.68 13.01
N ASP A 345 -16.46 -7.44 13.13
CA ASP A 345 -15.87 -8.17 12.00
C ASP A 345 -15.10 -9.38 12.51
N SER A 346 -15.42 -10.56 11.98
CA SER A 346 -14.75 -11.82 12.30
C SER A 346 -13.23 -11.80 12.05
N LYS A 347 -12.77 -10.95 11.13
CA LYS A 347 -11.32 -10.73 10.89
C LYS A 347 -10.66 -10.10 12.11
N ILE A 348 -11.34 -9.16 12.76
CA ILE A 348 -10.86 -8.52 14.01
C ILE A 348 -10.91 -9.52 15.17
N ASP A 349 -11.97 -10.32 15.30
CA ASP A 349 -12.07 -11.36 16.33
C ASP A 349 -10.89 -12.36 16.23
N THR A 350 -10.58 -12.79 15.01
CA THR A 350 -9.47 -13.72 14.76
C THR A 350 -8.12 -13.06 15.01
N ALA A 351 -7.93 -11.80 14.60
CA ALA A 351 -6.71 -11.05 14.87
C ALA A 351 -6.48 -10.89 16.38
N GLU A 352 -7.52 -10.54 17.15
CA GLU A 352 -7.43 -10.40 18.60
C GLU A 352 -7.09 -11.73 19.28
N LYS A 353 -7.67 -12.85 18.80
CA LYS A 353 -7.33 -14.20 19.29
C LYS A 353 -5.84 -14.51 19.10
N LEU A 354 -5.30 -14.26 17.91
CA LEU A 354 -3.88 -14.46 17.61
C LEU A 354 -2.98 -13.56 18.47
N LEU A 355 -3.31 -12.27 18.59
CA LEU A 355 -2.54 -11.32 19.40
C LEU A 355 -2.54 -11.69 20.88
N LYS A 356 -3.70 -12.09 21.44
CA LYS A 356 -3.81 -12.54 22.83
C LYS A 356 -2.96 -13.80 23.06
N TYR A 357 -3.05 -14.78 22.16
CA TYR A 357 -2.22 -15.98 22.22
C TYR A 357 -0.73 -15.63 22.22
N LEU A 358 -0.27 -14.85 21.23
CA LEU A 358 1.15 -14.50 21.09
C LEU A 358 1.66 -13.66 22.27
N SER A 359 0.86 -12.71 22.76
CA SER A 359 1.24 -11.86 23.91
C SER A 359 1.30 -12.59 25.25
N ALA A 360 0.66 -13.76 25.35
CA ALA A 360 0.66 -14.59 26.55
C ALA A 360 1.81 -15.61 26.60
N LYS A 361 2.61 -15.75 25.52
CA LYS A 361 3.73 -16.71 25.50
C LYS A 361 4.84 -16.30 26.46
N ASP A 362 5.46 -17.31 27.08
CA ASP A 362 6.61 -17.11 27.96
C ASP A 362 7.82 -16.55 27.21
N ASN A 363 8.66 -15.79 27.92
CA ASN A 363 9.94 -15.23 27.41
C ASN A 363 9.80 -14.31 26.17
N ILE A 364 8.64 -13.71 25.98
CA ILE A 364 8.47 -12.71 24.93
C ILE A 364 9.28 -11.43 25.23
N ASP A 365 9.82 -10.81 24.18
CA ASP A 365 10.42 -9.49 24.30
C ASP A 365 9.38 -8.48 24.81
N PRO A 366 9.66 -7.74 25.91
CA PRO A 366 8.68 -6.82 26.48
C PRO A 366 8.18 -5.74 25.53
N LYS A 367 9.01 -5.25 24.59
CA LYS A 367 8.58 -4.25 23.61
C LYS A 367 7.60 -4.84 22.61
N LEU A 368 7.88 -6.05 22.13
CA LEU A 368 6.95 -6.77 21.27
C LEU A 368 5.63 -7.10 21.97
N GLN A 369 5.67 -7.47 23.25
CA GLN A 369 4.48 -7.74 24.04
C GLN A 369 3.62 -6.47 24.20
N ASN A 370 4.25 -5.34 24.55
CA ASN A 370 3.57 -4.06 24.69
C ASN A 370 2.99 -3.54 23.36
N PHE A 371 3.68 -3.77 22.24
CA PHE A 371 3.12 -3.53 20.92
C PHE A 371 1.86 -4.37 20.67
N MET A 372 1.85 -5.66 21.02
CA MET A 372 0.64 -6.46 20.86
C MET A 372 -0.50 -6.00 21.76
N TYR A 373 -0.21 -5.58 23.01
CA TYR A 373 -1.23 -4.97 23.87
C TYR A 373 -1.84 -3.71 23.24
N GLU A 374 -1.01 -2.86 22.63
CA GLU A 374 -1.50 -1.69 21.90
C GLU A 374 -2.44 -2.06 20.76
N ILE A 375 -2.05 -3.04 19.94
CA ILE A 375 -2.88 -3.48 18.81
C ILE A 375 -4.18 -4.15 19.30
N ILE A 376 -4.13 -4.91 20.40
CA ILE A 376 -5.34 -5.44 21.04
C ILE A 376 -6.23 -4.29 21.54
N GLY A 377 -5.65 -3.24 22.13
CA GLY A 377 -6.37 -2.04 22.52
C GLY A 377 -7.11 -1.40 21.34
N PHE A 378 -6.45 -1.31 20.18
CA PHE A 378 -7.05 -0.82 18.95
C PHE A 378 -8.23 -1.69 18.50
N THR A 379 -8.04 -3.01 18.37
CA THR A 379 -9.11 -3.92 17.91
C THR A 379 -10.31 -3.91 18.84
N THR A 380 -10.05 -3.94 20.15
CA THR A 380 -11.07 -3.88 21.21
C THR A 380 -11.89 -2.59 21.12
N LEU A 381 -11.22 -1.46 20.84
CA LEU A 381 -11.88 -0.16 20.71
C LEU A 381 -12.73 -0.06 19.44
N VAL A 382 -12.22 -0.52 18.29
CA VAL A 382 -12.97 -0.60 17.02
C VAL A 382 -14.26 -1.40 17.21
N GLN A 383 -14.19 -2.46 18.00
CA GLN A 383 -15.33 -3.30 18.33
C GLN A 383 -16.27 -2.73 19.41
N GLY A 384 -15.96 -1.56 19.96
CA GLY A 384 -16.81 -0.82 20.88
C GLY A 384 -16.63 -1.12 22.37
N ASN A 385 -15.65 -1.93 22.76
CA ASN A 385 -15.35 -2.16 24.18
C ASN A 385 -14.30 -1.15 24.67
N LYS A 386 -14.76 0.05 25.05
CA LYS A 386 -13.88 1.14 25.50
C LYS A 386 -13.11 0.80 26.78
N ILE A 387 -13.73 0.10 27.73
CA ILE A 387 -13.14 -0.21 29.03
C ILE A 387 -11.92 -1.11 28.83
N SER A 388 -12.10 -2.26 28.16
CA SER A 388 -10.98 -3.17 27.91
C SER A 388 -9.93 -2.54 26.98
N ALA A 389 -10.33 -1.71 26.00
CA ALA A 389 -9.37 -1.00 25.17
C ALA A 389 -8.45 -0.08 26.00
N LYS A 390 -9.03 0.67 26.96
CA LYS A 390 -8.28 1.53 27.88
C LYS A 390 -7.28 0.73 28.70
N GLU A 391 -7.69 -0.39 29.29
CA GLU A 391 -6.81 -1.29 30.05
C GLU A 391 -5.62 -1.78 29.21
N PHE A 392 -5.87 -2.18 27.96
CA PHE A 392 -4.80 -2.63 27.05
C PHE A 392 -3.85 -1.51 26.65
N TYR A 393 -4.35 -0.31 26.39
CA TYR A 393 -3.48 0.84 26.12
C TYR A 393 -2.66 1.26 27.33
N GLU A 394 -3.23 1.26 28.54
CA GLU A 394 -2.51 1.53 29.78
C GLU A 394 -1.40 0.49 30.00
N LYS A 395 -1.71 -0.79 29.77
CA LYS A 395 -0.73 -1.89 29.82
C LYS A 395 0.41 -1.66 28.82
N ALA A 396 0.07 -1.33 27.57
CA ALA A 396 1.00 -1.14 26.48
C ALA A 396 2.02 -0.01 26.71
N ILE A 397 1.67 1.02 27.48
CA ILE A 397 2.55 2.18 27.73
C ILE A 397 3.06 2.27 29.18
N SER A 398 2.77 1.27 30.01
CA SER A 398 3.06 1.26 31.45
C SER A 398 4.55 1.43 31.78
N ASN A 399 5.44 0.91 30.94
CA ASN A 399 6.89 1.01 31.10
C ASN A 399 7.55 1.56 29.82
N PRO A 400 7.97 2.83 29.80
CA PRO A 400 8.59 3.45 28.63
C PRO A 400 9.86 2.74 28.11
N ASP A 401 10.69 2.17 28.99
CA ASP A 401 11.93 1.48 28.59
C ASP A 401 11.64 0.16 27.85
N GLN A 402 10.47 -0.42 28.13
CA GLN A 402 9.96 -1.65 27.54
C GLN A 402 8.90 -1.38 26.47
N THR A 403 8.80 -0.16 25.93
CA THR A 403 7.81 0.18 24.90
C THR A 403 8.48 0.76 23.67
N TYR A 404 8.03 0.39 22.47
CA TYR A 404 8.51 1.04 21.26
C TYR A 404 8.05 2.52 21.22
N PRO A 405 8.88 3.46 20.73
CA PRO A 405 8.49 4.87 20.66
C PRO A 405 7.16 5.11 19.93
N VAL A 406 6.90 4.38 18.84
CA VAL A 406 5.64 4.49 18.09
C VAL A 406 4.44 4.02 18.93
N THR A 407 4.56 2.88 19.63
CA THR A 407 3.53 2.37 20.54
C THR A 407 3.26 3.35 21.67
N MET A 408 4.30 3.97 22.22
CA MET A 408 4.17 4.99 23.27
C MET A 408 3.37 6.20 22.77
N VAL A 409 3.67 6.70 21.56
CA VAL A 409 2.97 7.85 20.95
C VAL A 409 1.50 7.50 20.69
N ARG A 410 1.24 6.39 20.01
CA ARG A 410 -0.12 5.98 19.64
C ARG A 410 -0.96 5.64 20.88
N GLY A 411 -0.40 4.92 21.85
CA GLY A 411 -1.10 4.57 23.10
C GLY A 411 -1.50 5.81 23.91
N LYS A 412 -0.59 6.79 24.06
CA LYS A 412 -0.90 8.06 24.73
C LYS A 412 -2.01 8.85 24.03
N GLU A 413 -1.93 8.95 22.71
CA GLU A 413 -2.95 9.66 21.92
C GLU A 413 -4.33 8.99 22.04
N MET A 414 -4.37 7.66 22.01
CA MET A 414 -5.63 6.91 22.16
C MET A 414 -6.22 7.02 23.56
N LEU A 415 -5.41 6.93 24.62
CA LEU A 415 -5.89 7.13 26.00
C LEU A 415 -6.45 8.53 26.22
N LYS A 416 -5.76 9.55 25.69
CA LYS A 416 -6.28 10.93 25.72
C LYS A 416 -7.67 11.01 25.09
N ARG A 417 -7.87 10.40 23.92
CA ARG A 417 -9.15 10.41 23.21
C ARG A 417 -10.24 9.60 23.91
N ILE A 418 -9.91 8.42 24.43
CA ILE A 418 -10.86 7.59 25.18
C ILE A 418 -11.37 8.35 26.41
N ASN A 419 -10.48 9.00 27.16
CA ASN A 419 -10.83 9.76 28.36
C ASN A 419 -11.63 11.05 28.08
N HIS A 420 -11.55 11.62 26.86
CA HIS A 420 -12.37 12.76 26.46
C HIS A 420 -13.78 12.38 25.99
N LEU A 421 -14.07 11.07 25.85
CA LEU A 421 -15.39 10.55 25.48
C LEU A 421 -16.19 10.05 26.69
N GLU A 422 -15.61 10.14 27.89
CA GLU A 422 -16.25 10.01 29.21
C GLU A 422 -16.68 11.40 29.69
#